data_AF-A0A534N8P5-F1
#
_entry.id   AF-A0A534N8P5-F1
#
_cell.length_a   1.000
_cell.length_b   1.000
_cell.length_c   1.000
_cell.angle_alpha   90.00
_cell.angle_beta   90.00
_cell.angle_gamma   90.00
#
_symmetry.space_group_name_H-M   'P 1'
#
loop_
_entity.id
_entity.type
_entity.pdbx_description
1 polymer ?
#
loop_
_entity_poly.entity_id
_entity_poly.type
_entity_poly.pdbx_seq_one_letter_code
_entity_poly.pdbx_strand_id
1 'polypeptide(L)' 'MAEDMRINREIVLEADAETLQKMRKEGHARGFTVQCDEAERIGGENTAPPPLAYFGLSLAF' A
#
# COMPACT_ATOMS: atom_id res chain seq x y z
N MET A 1 4.47 40.05 17.60
CA MET A 1 4.76 38.61 17.71
C MET A 1 3.57 37.91 17.09
N ALA A 2 3.65 37.57 15.80
CA ALA A 2 2.58 36.82 15.16
C ALA A 2 2.67 35.39 15.67
N GLU A 3 1.61 34.88 16.29
CA GLU A 3 1.51 33.49 16.68
C GLU A 3 1.66 32.61 15.43
N ASP A 4 2.63 31.70 15.48
CA ASP A 4 2.88 30.71 14.44
C ASP A 4 1.66 29.78 14.35
N MET A 5 0.72 30.09 13.45
CA MET A 5 -0.50 29.31 13.29
C MET A 5 -0.17 27.95 12.68
N ARG A 6 -0.04 26.94 13.54
CA ARG A 6 0.27 25.57 13.17
C ARG A 6 -1.00 24.86 12.69
N ILE A 7 -1.13 24.67 11.38
CA ILE A 7 -2.23 23.90 10.80
C ILE A 7 -1.88 22.41 10.87
N ASN A 8 -2.54 21.67 11.75
CA ASN A 8 -2.47 20.21 11.80
C ASN A 8 -3.60 19.61 10.96
N ARG A 9 -3.28 18.63 10.11
CA ARG A 9 -4.28 17.84 9.38
C ARG A 9 -4.12 16.38 9.78
N GLU A 10 -5.23 15.75 10.13
CA GLU A 10 -5.29 14.32 10.40
C GLU A 10 -5.86 13.61 9.17
N ILE A 11 -5.22 12.52 8.76
CA ILE A 11 -5.70 11.65 7.69
C ILE A 11 -5.79 10.26 8.29
N VAL A 12 -7.01 9.71 8.35
CA VAL A 12 -7.26 8.34 8.78
C VAL A 12 -7.41 7.46 7.54
N LEU A 13 -6.61 6.40 7.48
CA LEU A 13 -6.60 5.39 6.43
C LEU A 13 -6.93 4.05 7.07
N GLU A 14 -7.97 3.40 6.57
CA GLU A 14 -8.36 2.04 6.97
C GLU A 14 -8.34 1.16 5.73
N ALA A 15 -7.76 -0.02 5.87
CA ALA A 15 -7.72 -1.04 4.84
C ALA A 15 -7.70 -2.41 5.49
N ASP A 16 -8.46 -3.34 4.92
CA ASP A 16 -8.36 -4.75 5.25
C ASP A 16 -7.32 -5.39 4.34
N ALA A 17 -6.46 -6.26 4.88
CA ALA A 17 -5.48 -6.97 4.07
C ALA A 17 -5.34 -8.41 4.54
N GLU A 18 -5.23 -9.31 3.58
CA GLU A 18 -4.97 -10.72 3.82
C GLU A 18 -3.68 -11.17 3.11
N THR A 19 -2.98 -12.10 3.74
CA THR A 19 -1.86 -12.80 3.12
C THR A 19 -2.35 -14.13 2.59
N LEU A 20 -2.18 -14.32 1.29
CA LEU A 20 -2.53 -15.52 0.57
C LEU A 20 -1.28 -16.41 0.46
N GLN A 21 -1.43 -17.54 -0.25
CA GLN A 21 -0.30 -18.42 -0.49
C GLN A 21 0.73 -17.81 -1.44
N LYS A 22 1.99 -18.25 -1.30
CA LYS A 22 3.11 -17.89 -2.17
C LYS A 22 3.32 -16.38 -2.28
N MET A 23 3.47 -15.72 -1.13
CA MET A 23 3.75 -14.28 -1.02
C MET A 23 2.67 -13.32 -1.55
N ARG A 24 1.60 -13.83 -2.15
CA ARG A 24 0.46 -13.02 -2.60
C ARG A 24 -0.28 -12.38 -1.43
N LYS A 25 -0.78 -11.18 -1.66
CA LYS A 25 -1.60 -10.42 -0.70
C LYS A 25 -2.71 -9.72 -1.44
N GLU A 26 -3.87 -9.63 -0.81
CA GLU A 26 -5.00 -8.87 -1.32
C GLU A 26 -5.42 -7.86 -0.25
N GLY A 27 -5.53 -6.60 -0.64
CA GLY A 27 -5.93 -5.50 0.22
C GLY A 27 -7.19 -4.82 -0.31
N HIS A 28 -8.06 -4.39 0.61
CA HIS A 28 -9.29 -3.68 0.33
C HIS A 28 -9.27 -2.32 1.00
N ALA A 29 -9.26 -1.26 0.20
CA ALA A 29 -9.25 0.12 0.69
C ALA A 29 -10.29 0.95 -0.06
N ARG A 30 -11.29 1.49 0.65
CA ARG A 30 -12.32 2.39 0.10
C ARG A 30 -12.99 1.88 -1.19
N GLY A 31 -13.27 0.57 -1.25
CA GLY A 31 -13.93 -0.08 -2.40
C GLY A 31 -13.00 -0.49 -3.54
N PHE A 32 -11.69 -0.28 -3.41
CA PHE A 32 -10.68 -0.77 -4.35
C PHE A 32 -9.99 -2.02 -3.82
N THR A 33 -9.77 -2.99 -4.70
CA THR A 33 -8.95 -4.16 -4.44
C THR A 33 -7.54 -3.92 -4.98
N VAL A 34 -6.55 -4.12 -4.12
CA VAL A 34 -5.12 -4.06 -4.47
C VAL A 34 -4.55 -5.45 -4.30
N GLN A 35 -4.09 -6.03 -5.41
CA GLN A 35 -3.38 -7.30 -5.39
C GLN A 35 -1.89 -7.06 -5.40
N CYS A 36 -1.17 -7.89 -4.68
CA CYS A 36 0.26 -7.77 -4.56
C CYS A 36 0.90 -9.16 -4.60
N ASP A 37 2.01 -9.27 -5.33
CA ASP A 37 2.74 -10.51 -5.48
C ASP A 37 4.24 -10.23 -5.59
N GLU A 38 5.04 -11.07 -4.96
CA GLU A 38 6.48 -10.94 -5.05
C GLU A 38 7.01 -11.62 -6.32
N ALA A 39 8.25 -11.30 -6.68
CA ALA A 39 8.89 -11.97 -7.80
C ALA A 39 9.21 -13.45 -7.48
N GLU A 40 9.23 -14.29 -8.52
CA GLU A 40 9.56 -15.72 -8.41
C GLU A 40 10.88 -15.99 -7.66
N ARG A 41 11.89 -15.13 -7.86
CA ARG A 41 13.22 -15.25 -7.22
C ARG A 41 13.20 -15.22 -5.68
N ILE A 42 12.11 -14.75 -5.07
CA ILE A 42 11.90 -14.71 -3.62
C ILE A 42 10.64 -15.48 -3.19
N GLY A 43 10.10 -16.34 -4.06
CA GLY A 43 9.03 -17.28 -3.74
C GLY A 43 7.61 -16.78 -4.02
N GLY A 44 7.44 -15.69 -4.79
CA GLY A 44 6.14 -15.28 -5.33
C GLY A 44 5.83 -15.86 -6.70
N GLU A 45 4.72 -15.45 -7.31
CA GLU A 45 4.29 -15.91 -8.64
C GLU A 45 4.38 -14.80 -9.71
N ASN A 46 4.85 -13.59 -9.35
CA ASN A 46 4.98 -12.44 -10.24
C ASN A 46 3.70 -12.09 -11.04
N THR A 47 2.53 -12.30 -10.43
CA THR A 47 1.20 -12.07 -11.04
C THR A 47 0.62 -10.68 -10.79
N ALA A 48 1.19 -9.95 -9.83
CA ALA A 48 0.85 -8.57 -9.48
C ALA A 48 2.11 -7.80 -9.06
N PRO A 49 2.10 -6.46 -9.00
CA PRO A 49 3.24 -5.68 -8.53
C PRO A 49 3.61 -6.01 -7.07
N PRO A 50 4.91 -6.01 -6.70
CA PRO A 50 5.35 -6.23 -5.33
C PRO A 50 5.01 -5.02 -4.43
N PRO A 51 5.00 -5.16 -3.09
CA PRO A 51 4.57 -4.10 -2.19
C PRO A 51 5.40 -2.83 -2.35
N LEU A 52 6.70 -2.98 -2.58
CA LEU A 52 7.62 -1.86 -2.80
C LEU A 52 7.32 -1.08 -4.08
N ALA A 53 6.74 -1.70 -5.12
CA ALA A 53 6.34 -0.98 -6.32
C ALA A 53 5.14 -0.06 -6.04
N TYR A 54 4.15 -0.53 -5.28
CA TYR A 54 3.03 0.31 -4.83
C TYR A 54 3.50 1.46 -3.94
N PHE A 55 4.39 1.19 -2.99
CA PHE A 55 4.95 2.23 -2.12
C PHE A 55 5.77 3.26 -2.92
N GLY A 56 6.59 2.82 -3.87
CA GLY A 56 7.34 3.74 -4.74
C GLY A 56 6.42 4.62 -5.58
N LEU A 57 5.35 4.05 -6.14
CA LEU A 57 4.35 4.78 -6.93
C LEU A 57 3.53 5.76 -6.07
N SER A 58 3.21 5.44 -4.81
CA SER A 58 2.48 6.34 -3.91
C SER A 58 3.27 7.58 -3.47
N LEU A 59 4.56 7.67 -3.82
CA LEU A 59 5.34 8.89 -3.65
C LEU A 59 5.27 9.78 -4.90
N ALA A 60 4.88 9.23 -6.04
CA ALA A 60 4.85 9.94 -7.33
C ALA A 60 3.49 10.59 -7.63
N PHE A 61 2.41 10.06 -7.07
CA PHE A 61 1.05 10.62 -7.09
C PHE A 61 0.49 10.69 -5.68
#